data_AF-A0A934WW46-F1
#
_entry.id   AF-A0A934WW46-F1
#
_cell.length_a   1.000
_cell.length_b   1.000
_cell.length_c   1.000
_cell.angle_alpha   90.00
_cell.angle_beta   90.00
_cell.angle_gamma   90.00
#
_symmetry.space_group_name_H-M   'P 1'
#
loop_
_entity.id
_entity.type
_entity.pdbx_description
1 polymer ?
#
loop_
_entity_poly.entity_id
_entity_poly.type
_entity_poly.pdbx_seq_one_letter_code
_entity_poly.pdbx_strand_id
1 'polypeptide(L)'
;MKKTIYLLAWIFSFIFVTGLLFLILRLPYAIKLLYIGETGAGLLCFPIILYYKWKEKKLEHKQLLYQWISGQSFLIIFVLSTWARFINDFLANILFSGSFFIFGFIFLPLLFHNMYKQSLLEI
;
A
#
# COMPACT_ATOMS: atom_id res chain seq x y z
N MET A 1 -15.38 11.98 -8.43
CA MET A 1 -14.35 10.91 -8.58
C MET A 1 -13.41 10.81 -7.38
N LYS A 2 -12.70 11.86 -6.94
CA LYS A 2 -11.78 11.71 -5.78
C LYS A 2 -12.45 11.19 -4.50
N LYS A 3 -13.61 11.75 -4.15
CA LYS A 3 -14.36 11.35 -2.93
C LYS A 3 -14.72 9.87 -2.93
N THR A 4 -15.13 9.31 -4.07
CA THR A 4 -15.48 7.88 -4.20
C THR A 4 -14.25 6.98 -4.08
N ILE A 5 -13.10 7.41 -4.58
CA ILE A 5 -11.85 6.66 -4.45
C ILE A 5 -11.35 6.65 -3.00
N TYR A 6 -11.41 7.79 -2.31
CA TYR A 6 -11.07 7.85 -0.89
C TYR A 6 -12.04 7.04 -0.03
N LEU A 7 -13.34 7.03 -0.38
CA LEU A 7 -14.33 6.19 0.28
C LEU A 7 -14.03 4.70 0.07
N LEU A 8 -13.72 4.28 -1.16
CA LEU A 8 -13.32 2.90 -1.45
C LEU A 8 -12.04 2.52 -0.70
N ALA A 9 -11.03 3.40 -0.69
CA ALA A 9 -9.79 3.19 0.03
C ALA A 9 -10.06 2.97 1.52
N TRP A 10 -10.91 3.81 2.10
CA TRP A 10 -11.32 3.69 3.49
C TRP A 10 -12.06 2.37 3.77
N ILE A 11 -13.00 1.96 2.90
CA ILE A 11 -13.71 0.69 3.03
C ILE A 11 -12.74 -0.50 2.95
N PHE A 12 -11.85 -0.54 1.96
CA PHE A 12 -10.92 -1.67 1.81
C PHE A 12 -9.86 -1.70 2.93
N SER A 13 -9.37 -0.54 3.38
CA SER A 13 -8.51 -0.47 4.57
C SER A 13 -9.23 -0.93 5.83
N PHE A 14 -10.52 -0.59 6.00
CA PHE A 14 -11.33 -1.08 7.11
C PHE A 14 -11.52 -2.61 7.05
N ILE A 15 -11.77 -3.17 5.86
CA ILE A 15 -11.84 -4.62 5.63
C ILE A 15 -10.51 -5.31 5.98
N PHE A 16 -9.38 -4.68 5.63
CA PHE A 16 -8.05 -5.21 5.96
C PHE A 16 -7.79 -5.22 7.47
N VAL A 17 -8.07 -4.10 8.16
CA VAL A 17 -7.89 -4.00 9.62
C VAL A 17 -8.82 -4.94 10.37
N THR A 18 -10.08 -5.08 9.93
CA THR A 18 -11.01 -6.07 10.51
C THR A 18 -10.54 -7.50 10.27
N GLY A 19 -9.99 -7.79 9.08
CA GLY A 19 -9.32 -9.07 8.81
C GLY A 19 -8.15 -9.36 9.74
N LEU A 20 -7.30 -8.36 10.06
CA LEU A 20 -6.21 -8.50 11.03
C LEU A 20 -6.74 -8.80 12.43
N LEU A 21 -7.77 -8.08 12.89
CA LEU A 21 -8.41 -8.33 14.18
C LEU A 21 -8.99 -9.75 14.25
N PHE A 22 -9.66 -10.19 13.19
CA PHE A 22 -10.21 -11.53 13.11
C PHE A 22 -9.10 -12.59 13.13
N LEU A 23 -7.95 -12.31 12.50
CA LEU A 23 -6.78 -13.21 12.54
C LEU A 23 -6.24 -13.35 13.96
N ILE A 24 -6.08 -12.25 14.70
CA ILE A 24 -5.61 -12.23 16.08
C ILE A 24 -6.56 -13.00 17.00
N LEU A 25 -7.86 -12.79 16.82
CA LEU A 25 -8.92 -13.44 17.60
C LEU A 25 -9.25 -14.87 17.13
N ARG A 26 -8.57 -15.37 16.09
CA ARG A 26 -8.81 -16.68 15.46
C ARG A 26 -10.27 -16.89 15.01
N LEU A 27 -10.91 -15.82 14.52
CA LEU A 27 -12.28 -15.82 14.01
C LEU A 27 -12.36 -16.37 12.57
N PRO A 28 -13.50 -16.96 12.15
CA PRO A 28 -13.67 -17.43 10.79
C PRO A 28 -13.59 -16.27 9.78
N TYR A 29 -13.22 -16.59 8.54
CA TYR A 29 -13.09 -15.64 7.43
C TYR A 29 -11.95 -14.60 7.54
N ALA A 30 -11.14 -14.60 8.61
CA ALA A 30 -9.99 -13.70 8.77
C ALA A 30 -9.12 -13.61 7.51
N ILE A 31 -8.72 -14.76 6.98
CA ILE A 31 -7.87 -14.88 5.80
C ILE A 31 -8.55 -14.25 4.56
N LYS A 32 -9.85 -14.50 4.37
CA LYS A 32 -10.59 -13.94 3.22
C LYS A 32 -10.70 -12.41 3.31
N LEU A 33 -10.96 -11.88 4.51
CA LEU A 33 -11.02 -10.44 4.76
C LEU A 33 -9.67 -9.76 4.49
N LEU A 34 -8.58 -10.38 4.94
CA LEU A 34 -7.22 -9.88 4.67
C LEU A 34 -6.96 -9.79 3.17
N TYR A 35 -7.22 -10.86 2.41
CA TYR A 35 -7.01 -10.85 0.96
C TYR A 35 -7.86 -9.81 0.22
N ILE A 36 -9.15 -9.70 0.57
CA ILE A 36 -10.04 -8.74 -0.08
C ILE A 36 -9.62 -7.30 0.24
N GLY A 37 -9.30 -7.03 1.51
CA GLY A 37 -8.87 -5.71 1.97
C GLY A 37 -7.53 -5.30 1.35
N GLU A 38 -6.56 -6.21 1.34
CA GLU A 38 -5.23 -5.99 0.78
C GLU A 38 -5.28 -5.75 -0.73
N THR A 39 -6.00 -6.60 -1.46
CA THR A 39 -6.12 -6.48 -2.93
C THR A 39 -6.85 -5.19 -3.30
N GLY A 40 -7.97 -4.87 -2.64
CA GLY A 40 -8.76 -3.68 -2.93
C GLY A 40 -8.07 -2.37 -2.53
N ALA A 41 -7.42 -2.34 -1.37
CA ALA A 41 -6.67 -1.16 -0.93
C ALA A 41 -5.40 -0.98 -1.76
N GLY A 42 -4.65 -2.06 -1.99
CA GLY A 42 -3.33 -2.04 -2.60
C GLY A 42 -3.32 -1.92 -4.11
N LEU A 43 -4.17 -2.64 -4.84
CA LEU A 43 -4.16 -2.64 -6.32
C LEU A 43 -5.14 -1.66 -6.95
N LEU A 44 -6.24 -1.31 -6.26
CA LEU A 44 -7.23 -0.38 -6.82
C LEU A 44 -7.07 1.01 -6.23
N CYS A 45 -7.12 1.14 -4.90
CA CYS A 45 -7.23 2.45 -4.29
C CYS A 45 -5.91 3.21 -4.28
N PHE A 46 -4.82 2.55 -3.87
CA PHE A 46 -3.50 3.18 -3.78
C PHE A 46 -3.01 3.75 -5.12
N PRO A 47 -3.01 2.99 -6.24
CA PRO A 47 -2.52 3.51 -7.52
C PRO A 47 -3.35 4.68 -8.04
N ILE A 48 -4.66 4.64 -7.82
CA ILE A 48 -5.57 5.71 -8.25
C ILE A 48 -5.38 6.98 -7.41
N ILE A 49 -5.30 6.87 -6.08
CA ILE A 49 -5.02 8.03 -5.20
C ILE A 49 -3.69 8.68 -5.60
N LEU A 50 -2.69 7.86 -5.92
CA LEU A 50 -1.37 8.31 -6.32
C LEU A 50 -1.37 8.97 -7.70
N TYR A 51 -2.09 8.42 -8.68
CA TYR A 51 -2.27 9.06 -9.99
C TYR A 51 -2.90 10.46 -9.86
N TYR A 52 -3.91 10.61 -9.00
CA TYR A 52 -4.51 11.92 -8.75
C TYR A 52 -3.53 12.88 -8.06
N LYS A 53 -2.77 12.44 -7.05
CA LYS A 53 -1.77 13.30 -6.39
C LYS A 53 -0.64 13.72 -7.34
N TRP A 54 -0.25 12.85 -8.27
CA TRP A 54 0.74 13.18 -9.30
C TRP A 54 0.22 14.22 -10.30
N LYS A 55 -1.00 14.03 -10.80
CA LYS A 55 -1.64 14.95 -11.75
C LYS A 55 -1.85 16.36 -11.18
N GLU A 56 -1.95 16.50 -9.86
CA GLU A 56 -2.22 17.77 -9.18
C GLU A 56 -0.98 18.61 -8.83
N LYS A 57 0.12 18.41 -9.56
CA LYS A 57 1.30 19.32 -9.56
C LYS A 57 2.16 19.37 -8.28
N LYS A 58 2.09 18.41 -7.35
CA LYS A 58 3.04 18.36 -6.20
C LYS A 58 4.30 17.51 -6.42
N LEU A 59 4.49 16.97 -7.63
CA LEU A 59 5.62 16.10 -7.98
C LEU A 59 6.46 16.67 -9.13
N GLU A 60 6.84 17.93 -9.05
CA GLU A 60 7.77 18.54 -10.03
C GLU A 60 9.21 18.01 -9.88
N HIS A 61 9.55 17.45 -8.72
CA HIS A 61 10.87 16.86 -8.49
C HIS A 61 10.91 15.38 -8.92
N LYS A 62 11.73 15.09 -9.94
CA LYS A 62 11.99 13.74 -10.46
C LYS A 62 12.25 12.70 -9.35
N GLN A 63 12.90 13.12 -8.26
CA GLN A 63 13.26 12.25 -7.14
C GLN A 63 12.05 11.69 -6.38
N LEU A 64 11.00 12.49 -6.19
CA LEU A 64 9.77 11.99 -5.57
C LEU A 64 9.05 11.04 -6.53
N LEU A 65 9.02 11.34 -7.84
CA LEU A 65 8.40 10.45 -8.83
C LEU A 65 9.02 9.05 -8.79
N TYR A 66 10.35 8.94 -8.78
CA TYR A 66 11.03 7.64 -8.68
C TYR A 66 10.76 6.91 -7.36
N GLN A 67 10.71 7.63 -6.24
CA GLN A 67 10.31 7.05 -4.96
C GLN A 67 8.87 6.54 -5.02
N TRP A 68 7.95 7.30 -5.61
CA TRP A 68 6.57 6.89 -5.75
C TRP A 68 6.39 5.64 -6.63
N ILE A 69 7.10 5.58 -7.75
CA ILE A 69 7.09 4.40 -8.63
C ILE A 69 7.64 3.18 -7.88
N SER A 70 8.76 3.33 -7.16
CA SER A 70 9.33 2.22 -6.39
C SER A 70 8.38 1.76 -5.29
N GLY A 71 7.74 2.69 -4.56
CA GLY A 71 6.71 2.37 -3.57
C GLY A 71 5.54 1.58 -4.13
N GLN A 72 5.04 1.94 -5.32
CA GLN A 72 3.98 1.17 -5.99
C GLN A 72 4.43 -0.22 -6.39
N SER A 73 5.63 -0.36 -6.95
CA SER A 73 6.18 -1.66 -7.30
C SER A 73 6.29 -2.58 -6.08
N PHE A 74 6.76 -2.06 -4.93
CA PHE A 74 6.81 -2.85 -3.70
C PHE A 74 5.42 -3.21 -3.16
N LEU A 75 4.44 -2.32 -3.28
CA LEU A 75 3.06 -2.60 -2.89
C LEU A 75 2.45 -3.69 -3.78
N ILE A 76 2.68 -3.64 -5.09
CA ILE A 76 2.24 -4.69 -6.03
C ILE A 76 2.91 -6.02 -5.69
N ILE A 77 4.22 -6.03 -5.44
CA ILE A 77 4.94 -7.24 -5.02
C ILE A 77 4.39 -7.78 -3.69
N PHE A 78 4.06 -6.90 -2.74
CA PHE A 78 3.44 -7.27 -1.47
C PHE A 78 2.12 -8.01 -1.73
N VAL A 79 1.19 -7.40 -2.48
CA VAL A 79 -0.10 -8.04 -2.80
C VAL A 79 0.10 -9.36 -3.53
N LEU A 80 0.94 -9.39 -4.58
CA LEU A 80 1.20 -10.60 -5.37
C LEU A 80 1.82 -11.72 -4.53
N SER A 81 2.71 -11.39 -3.60
CA SER A 81 3.33 -12.37 -2.71
C SER A 81 2.31 -13.04 -1.79
N THR A 82 1.28 -12.31 -1.36
CA THR A 82 0.20 -12.84 -0.52
C THR A 82 -0.63 -13.88 -1.29
N TRP A 83 -0.86 -13.65 -2.59
CA TRP A 83 -1.49 -14.63 -3.48
C TRP A 83 -0.55 -15.80 -3.84
N ALA A 84 0.76 -15.55 -3.98
CA ALA A 84 1.73 -16.59 -4.30
C ALA A 84 1.85 -17.67 -3.21
N ARG A 85 1.43 -17.39 -1.97
CA ARG A 85 1.36 -18.37 -0.88
C ARG A 85 0.51 -19.60 -1.22
N PHE A 86 -0.48 -19.46 -2.11
CA PHE A 86 -1.29 -20.59 -2.56
C PHE A 86 -0.52 -21.57 -3.47
N ILE A 87 0.61 -21.17 -4.04
CA ILE A 87 1.40 -21.96 -5.00
C ILE A 87 2.72 -22.41 -4.37
N ASN A 88 3.47 -21.48 -3.78
CA ASN A 88 4.77 -21.75 -3.16
C ASN A 88 4.93 -20.91 -1.90
N ASP A 89 4.63 -21.51 -0.75
CA ASP A 89 4.57 -20.82 0.53
C ASP A 89 5.94 -20.29 0.98
N PHE A 90 7.03 -21.02 0.73
CA PHE A 90 8.37 -20.60 1.14
C PHE A 90 8.81 -19.31 0.41
N LEU A 91 8.75 -19.31 -0.93
CA LEU A 91 9.18 -18.17 -1.72
C LEU A 91 8.24 -16.97 -1.54
N ALA A 92 6.94 -17.23 -1.38
CA ALA A 92 5.95 -16.20 -1.08
C ALA A 92 6.19 -15.51 0.26
N ASN A 93 6.55 -16.25 1.31
CA ASN A 93 6.87 -15.68 2.63
C ASN A 93 8.11 -14.78 2.60
N ILE A 94 9.14 -15.14 1.81
CA ILE A 94 10.33 -14.30 1.62
C ILE A 94 9.96 -12.99 0.92
N LEU A 95 9.22 -13.08 -0.20
CA LEU A 95 8.80 -11.89 -0.96
C LEU A 95 7.85 -11.00 -0.16
N PHE A 96 6.93 -11.60 0.59
CA PHE A 96 6.00 -10.88 1.48
C PHE A 96 6.75 -10.12 2.56
N SER A 97 7.65 -10.79 3.28
CA SER A 97 8.39 -10.17 4.38
C SER A 97 9.35 -9.10 3.86
N GLY A 98 10.03 -9.37 2.73
CA GLY A 98 10.93 -8.41 2.09
C GLY A 98 10.22 -7.17 1.58
N SER A 99 9.11 -7.34 0.85
CA SER A 99 8.31 -6.21 0.36
C SER A 99 7.67 -5.42 1.49
N PHE A 100 7.17 -6.08 2.54
CA PHE A 100 6.68 -5.41 3.75
C PHE A 100 7.77 -4.57 4.42
N PHE A 101 8.97 -5.12 4.58
CA PHE A 101 10.06 -4.41 5.25
C PHE A 101 10.53 -3.20 4.45
N ILE A 102 10.72 -3.36 3.14
CA ILE A 102 11.13 -2.27 2.25
C ILE A 102 10.03 -1.20 2.18
N PHE A 103 8.76 -1.60 2.02
CA PHE A 103 7.66 -0.65 1.94
C PHE A 103 7.46 0.11 3.26
N GLY A 104 7.43 -0.63 4.38
CA GLY A 104 7.14 -0.11 5.72
C GLY A 104 8.26 0.72 6.33
N PHE A 105 9.52 0.28 6.20
CA PHE A 105 10.65 0.89 6.91
C PHE A 105 11.60 1.70 6.03
N ILE A 106 11.58 1.49 4.71
CA ILE A 106 12.45 2.25 3.80
C ILE A 106 11.61 3.27 3.04
N PHE A 107 10.61 2.83 2.29
CA PHE A 107 9.82 3.70 1.42
C PHE A 107 8.96 4.70 2.19
N LEU A 108 8.10 4.24 3.11
CA LEU A 108 7.19 5.10 3.88
C LEU A 108 7.92 6.20 4.65
N PRO A 109 8.98 5.92 5.44
CA PRO A 109 9.71 6.96 6.17
C PRO A 109 10.39 7.96 5.24
N LEU A 110 11.03 7.49 4.17
CA LEU A 110 11.68 8.36 3.18
C LEU A 110 10.66 9.28 2.49
N LEU A 111 9.49 8.73 2.17
CA LEU A 111 8.39 9.48 1.58
C LEU A 111 7.90 10.58 2.52
N PHE A 112 7.60 10.25 3.77
CA PHE A 112 7.15 11.24 4.76
C PHE A 112 8.20 12.33 5.01
N HIS A 113 9.48 11.95 5.09
CA HIS A 113 10.58 12.90 5.24
C HIS A 113 10.66 13.90 4.08
N ASN A 114 10.54 13.42 2.84
CA ASN A 114 10.61 14.29 1.67
C ASN A 114 9.37 15.18 1.54
N MET A 115 8.18 14.65 1.88
CA MET A 115 6.96 15.46 1.95
C MET A 115 7.06 16.56 3.01
N TYR A 116 7.63 16.24 4.18
CA TYR A 116 7.86 17.23 5.24
C TYR A 116 8.83 18.32 4.79
N LYS A 117 9.97 17.95 4.19
CA LYS A 117 10.92 18.93 3.64
C LYS A 117 10.28 19.85 2.59
N GLN A 118 9.44 19.32 1.71
CA GLN A 118 8.71 20.15 0.76
C GLN A 118 7.75 21.11 1.43
N SER A 119 7.04 20.68 2.48
CA SER A 119 6.11 21.55 3.21
C SER A 119 6.80 22.74 3.89
N LEU A 120 8.07 22.61 4.27
CA LEU A 120 8.86 23.71 4.84
C LEU A 120 9.35 24.71 3.79
N LEU A 121 9.46 24.31 2.52
CA LEU A 121 9.92 25.16 1.40
C LEU A 121 8.77 25.93 0.73
N GLU A 122 7.52 25.47 0.93
CA GLU A 122 6.30 26.14 0.43
C GLU A 122 5.79 27.26 1.39
N ILE A 123 6.45 27.48 2.54
CA ILE A 123 6.18 28.55 3.52
C ILE A 123 7.20 29.68 3.33
#